data_AF-A0A8B6HNU3-F1
#
_entry.id   AF-A0A8B6HNU3-F1
#
_cell.length_a   1.000
_cell.length_b   1.000
_cell.length_c   1.000
_cell.angle_alpha   90.00
_cell.angle_beta   90.00
_cell.angle_gamma   90.00
#
_symmetry.space_group_name_H-M   'P 1'
#
loop_
_entity.id
_entity.type
_entity.pdbx_description
1 polymer ?
#
loop_
_entity_poly.entity_id
_entity_poly.type
_entity_poly.pdbx_seq_one_letter_code
_entity_poly.pdbx_strand_id
1 'polypeptide(L)'
;MMNFLLISVFILPLVYCVDPLPSISVVSGCSKDGKLYKEGESFKPTPCEHCFCNAGRVSCAILDCAMPSCVDAVRDPTKCCSVCPNGRNCYAGNTIIQAGKSVQIDDHTTCHCPTRFGFGMTALRAVCEIRVNTVTAQV
;
A
#
# COMPACT_ATOMS: atom_id res chain seq x y z
N MET A 1 74.06 47.37 2.43
CA MET A 1 73.06 48.42 2.72
C MET A 1 71.69 47.83 2.40
N MET A 2 70.91 47.62 3.46
CA MET A 2 69.56 47.04 3.43
C MET A 2 68.57 48.14 3.06
N ASN A 3 67.66 47.90 2.11
CA ASN A 3 66.46 48.71 1.96
C ASN A 3 65.24 47.80 1.73
N PHE A 4 64.56 47.54 2.85
CA PHE A 4 63.12 47.50 3.05
C PHE A 4 62.33 48.28 1.96
N LEU A 5 61.13 47.98 1.50
CA LEU A 5 60.09 46.99 1.79
C LEU A 5 58.89 47.38 0.88
N LEU A 6 58.00 46.42 0.56
CA LEU A 6 56.58 46.62 0.18
C LEU A 6 56.37 47.25 -1.22
N ILE A 7 55.96 46.55 -2.27
CA ILE A 7 54.58 46.12 -2.56
C ILE A 7 54.74 45.26 -3.82
N SER A 8 54.54 43.94 -3.80
CA SER A 8 53.36 43.35 -4.48
C SER A 8 53.23 41.84 -4.24
N VAL A 9 53.43 41.38 -2.99
CA VAL A 9 53.03 40.01 -2.59
C VAL A 9 51.57 40.04 -2.10
N PHE A 10 50.63 40.41 -2.97
CA PHE A 10 49.20 40.51 -2.63
C PHE A 10 48.25 40.21 -3.80
N ILE A 11 48.56 39.24 -4.66
CA ILE A 11 47.51 38.59 -5.46
C ILE A 11 47.72 37.07 -5.41
N LEU A 12 47.38 36.49 -4.27
CA LEU A 12 46.69 35.20 -4.28
C LEU A 12 45.22 35.53 -4.59
N PRO A 13 44.59 34.75 -5.47
CA PRO A 13 43.69 33.78 -4.86
C PRO A 13 43.99 32.39 -5.41
N LEU A 14 44.26 31.45 -4.50
CA LEU A 14 43.50 30.21 -4.35
C LEU A 14 42.67 29.72 -5.56
N VAL A 15 43.27 29.60 -6.73
CA VAL A 15 42.62 29.02 -7.90
C VAL A 15 43.69 28.22 -8.58
N TYR A 16 43.87 26.98 -8.16
CA TYR A 16 43.92 25.80 -9.05
C TYR A 16 43.88 24.54 -8.16
N CYS A 17 42.83 24.36 -7.33
CA CYS A 17 42.32 22.99 -7.15
C CYS A 17 41.53 22.65 -8.41
N VAL A 18 42.27 22.45 -9.51
CA VAL A 18 41.73 21.71 -10.66
C VAL A 18 42.17 20.28 -10.42
N ASP A 19 41.47 19.61 -9.50
CA ASP A 19 41.42 18.17 -9.58
C ASP A 19 40.81 17.86 -10.95
N PRO A 20 41.50 17.13 -11.85
CA PRO A 20 40.79 16.52 -12.96
C PRO A 20 39.78 15.59 -12.30
N LEU A 21 38.50 16.01 -12.24
CA LEU A 21 37.40 15.11 -11.99
C LEU A 21 37.69 13.91 -12.89
N PRO A 22 37.96 12.71 -12.33
CA PRO A 22 37.93 11.56 -13.18
C PRO A 22 36.53 11.61 -13.78
N SER A 23 36.40 11.23 -15.03
CA SER A 23 35.16 10.67 -15.54
C SER A 23 34.85 9.40 -14.73
N ILE A 24 34.65 9.56 -13.42
CA ILE A 24 33.92 8.63 -12.59
C ILE A 24 32.59 8.65 -13.28
N SER A 25 32.36 7.61 -14.08
CA SER A 25 31.03 7.07 -14.23
C SER A 25 30.62 6.78 -12.78
N VAL A 26 30.16 7.81 -12.07
CA VAL A 26 29.49 7.65 -10.80
C VAL A 26 28.28 6.89 -11.26
N VAL A 27 28.35 5.57 -11.16
CA VAL A 27 27.17 4.74 -11.19
C VAL A 27 26.36 5.34 -10.04
N SER A 28 25.41 6.22 -10.39
CA SER A 28 24.65 7.02 -9.45
C SER A 28 23.65 6.09 -8.78
N GLY A 29 24.17 5.25 -7.90
CA GLY A 29 23.37 4.32 -7.14
C GLY A 29 22.66 5.02 -6.01
N CYS A 30 21.63 4.37 -5.49
CA CYS A 30 20.92 4.79 -4.29
C CYS A 30 21.21 3.82 -3.16
N SER A 31 21.20 4.30 -1.93
CA SER A 31 21.25 3.44 -0.74
C SER A 31 19.94 3.52 0.02
N LYS A 32 19.38 2.36 0.40
CA LYS A 32 18.21 2.24 1.28
C LYS A 32 18.35 1.00 2.14
N ASP A 33 18.09 1.14 3.45
CA ASP A 33 18.15 0.07 4.45
C ASP A 33 19.47 -0.73 4.43
N GLY A 34 20.59 -0.05 4.17
CA GLY A 34 21.92 -0.65 4.08
C GLY A 34 22.20 -1.39 2.77
N LYS A 35 21.27 -1.42 1.81
CA LYS A 35 21.44 -2.01 0.48
C LYS A 35 21.69 -0.93 -0.58
N LEU A 36 22.56 -1.25 -1.53
CA LEU A 36 22.86 -0.42 -2.69
C LEU A 36 22.04 -0.86 -3.90
N TYR A 37 21.51 0.11 -4.63
CA TYR A 37 20.69 -0.05 -5.83
C TYR A 37 21.30 0.77 -6.96
N LYS A 38 21.22 0.26 -8.20
CA LYS A 38 21.77 0.96 -9.37
C LYS A 38 20.83 2.08 -9.83
N GLU A 39 21.39 3.08 -10.51
CA GLU A 39 20.61 4.10 -11.22
C GLU A 39 19.57 3.42 -12.14
N GLY A 40 18.32 3.84 -12.07
CA GLY A 40 17.21 3.25 -12.82
C GLY A 40 16.69 1.91 -12.29
N GLU A 41 17.21 1.40 -11.17
CA GLU A 41 16.74 0.15 -10.57
C GLU A 41 15.36 0.33 -9.91
N SER A 42 14.43 -0.56 -10.24
CA SER A 42 13.14 -0.71 -9.56
C SER A 42 13.20 -1.90 -8.61
N PHE A 43 12.75 -1.72 -7.37
CA PHE A 43 12.82 -2.75 -6.34
C PHE A 43 11.63 -2.71 -5.38
N LYS A 44 11.37 -3.84 -4.72
CA LYS A 44 10.26 -4.02 -3.76
C LYS A 44 10.80 -4.46 -2.41
N PRO A 45 11.03 -3.54 -1.45
CA PRO A 45 11.47 -3.89 -0.11
C PRO A 45 10.45 -4.74 0.64
N THR A 46 9.16 -4.44 0.42
CA THR A 46 8.03 -5.20 0.97
C THR A 46 7.01 -5.47 -0.13
N PRO A 47 6.05 -6.39 0.08
CA PRO A 47 4.96 -6.60 -0.88
C PRO A 47 4.12 -5.35 -1.17
N CYS A 48 4.09 -4.39 -0.24
CA CYS A 48 3.31 -3.15 -0.35
C CYS A 48 4.10 -1.96 -0.87
N GLU A 49 5.42 -2.07 -1.02
CA GLU A 49 6.26 -0.92 -1.33
C GLU A 49 6.99 -1.14 -2.65
N HIS A 50 6.87 -0.17 -3.55
CA HIS A 50 7.60 -0.15 -4.82
C HIS A 50 8.48 1.09 -4.89
N CYS A 51 9.79 0.86 -5.00
CA CYS A 51 10.79 1.92 -5.01
C CYS A 51 11.52 1.98 -6.35
N PHE A 52 11.95 3.19 -6.70
CA PHE A 52 12.74 3.48 -7.87
C PHE A 52 13.96 4.33 -7.48
N CYS A 53 15.14 3.91 -7.92
CA CYS A 53 16.36 4.67 -7.77
C CYS A 53 16.54 5.62 -8.96
N ASN A 54 16.56 6.92 -8.70
CA ASN A 54 16.78 7.95 -9.72
C ASN A 54 17.65 9.08 -9.19
N ALA A 55 18.68 9.46 -9.94
CA ALA A 55 19.62 10.54 -9.62
C ALA A 55 20.16 10.46 -8.18
N GLY A 56 20.53 9.25 -7.74
CA GLY A 56 21.03 8.99 -6.38
C GLY A 56 19.98 9.10 -5.26
N ARG A 57 18.69 9.27 -5.58
CA ARG A 57 17.58 9.28 -4.61
C ARG A 57 16.64 8.10 -4.81
N VAL A 58 16.22 7.47 -3.71
CA VAL A 58 15.13 6.49 -3.73
C VAL A 58 13.79 7.21 -3.63
N SER A 59 12.89 6.94 -4.57
CA SER A 59 11.48 7.34 -4.53
C SER A 59 10.60 6.10 -4.37
N CYS A 60 9.76 6.03 -3.34
CA CYS A 60 8.91 4.88 -3.08
C CYS A 60 7.43 5.25 -3.12
N ALA A 61 6.63 4.37 -3.72
CA ALA A 61 5.18 4.37 -3.66
C ALA A 61 4.73 3.23 -2.73
N ILE A 62 3.83 3.55 -1.80
CA ILE A 62 3.21 2.58 -0.90
C ILE A 62 1.82 2.27 -1.45
N LEU A 63 1.49 0.99 -1.53
CA LEU A 63 0.20 0.50 -1.98
C LEU A 63 -0.78 0.47 -0.81
N ASP A 64 -1.86 1.23 -0.92
CA ASP A 64 -3.00 1.13 -0.02
C ASP A 64 -4.00 0.05 -0.48
N CYS A 65 -4.52 -0.71 0.48
CA CYS A 65 -5.47 -1.78 0.21
C CYS A 65 -6.92 -1.30 0.32
N ALA A 66 -7.75 -1.67 -0.66
CA ALA A 66 -9.18 -1.51 -0.56
C ALA A 66 -9.77 -2.42 0.55
N MET A 67 -10.92 -2.02 1.10
CA MET A 67 -11.67 -2.86 2.03
C MET A 67 -12.01 -4.20 1.36
N PRO A 68 -11.72 -5.35 2.02
CA PRO A 68 -12.09 -6.65 1.49
C PRO A 68 -13.59 -6.75 1.23
N SER A 69 -13.95 -7.52 0.21
CA SER A 69 -15.34 -7.76 -0.18
C SER A 69 -15.95 -9.01 0.49
N CYS A 70 -15.33 -9.47 1.57
CA CYS A 70 -15.64 -10.65 2.35
C CYS A 70 -15.30 -10.40 3.82
N VAL A 71 -15.90 -11.19 4.71
CA VAL A 71 -15.68 -11.12 6.16
C VAL A 71 -14.58 -12.06 6.66
N ASP A 72 -14.17 -13.02 5.84
CA ASP A 72 -13.16 -14.05 6.12
C ASP A 72 -11.84 -13.77 5.39
N ALA A 73 -11.49 -12.50 5.21
CA ALA A 73 -10.27 -12.11 4.54
C ALA A 73 -9.02 -12.61 5.30
N VAL A 74 -8.10 -13.26 4.58
CA VAL A 74 -6.86 -13.81 5.15
C VAL A 74 -5.67 -12.99 4.69
N ARG A 75 -4.75 -12.70 5.63
CA ARG A 75 -3.49 -12.03 5.32
C ARG A 75 -2.47 -13.04 4.82
N ASP A 76 -1.95 -12.79 3.62
CA ASP A 76 -0.86 -13.55 3.01
C ASP A 76 0.44 -12.73 3.13
N PRO A 77 1.49 -13.22 3.81
CA PRO A 77 2.72 -12.46 4.01
C PRO A 77 3.48 -12.15 2.70
N THR A 78 3.19 -12.88 1.61
CA THR A 78 3.80 -12.65 0.30
C THR A 78 3.08 -11.57 -0.52
N LYS A 79 1.88 -11.16 -0.08
CA LYS A 79 1.04 -10.17 -0.78
C LYS A 79 0.89 -8.92 0.09
N CYS A 80 0.64 -7.78 -0.56
CA CYS A 80 0.37 -6.57 0.19
C CYS A 80 -0.97 -6.65 0.93
N CYS A 81 -2.02 -6.99 0.19
CA CYS A 81 -3.40 -6.94 0.66
C CYS A 81 -3.93 -8.31 1.05
N SER A 82 -4.89 -8.31 1.99
CA SER A 82 -5.63 -9.51 2.37
C SER A 82 -6.45 -10.04 1.20
N VAL A 83 -6.62 -11.36 1.15
CA VAL A 83 -7.35 -12.06 0.10
C VAL A 83 -8.63 -12.68 0.64
N CYS A 84 -9.64 -12.79 -0.20
CA CYS A 84 -10.89 -13.48 0.10
C CYS A 84 -10.83 -14.90 -0.47
N PRO A 85 -10.41 -15.92 0.31
CA PRO A 85 -10.19 -17.28 -0.22
C PRO A 85 -11.48 -17.91 -0.75
N ASN A 86 -12.62 -17.58 -0.14
CA ASN A 86 -13.93 -18.11 -0.50
C ASN A 86 -14.73 -17.15 -1.39
N GLY A 87 -14.12 -16.07 -1.89
CA GLY A 87 -14.83 -15.04 -2.64
C GLY A 87 -15.67 -14.11 -1.74
N ARG A 88 -16.66 -13.44 -2.34
CA ARG A 88 -17.48 -12.43 -1.66
C ARG A 88 -18.49 -13.08 -0.72
N ASN A 89 -18.58 -12.60 0.50
CA ASN A 89 -19.50 -13.10 1.51
C ASN A 89 -19.85 -12.02 2.55
N CYS A 90 -20.82 -12.32 3.40
CA CYS A 90 -21.29 -11.41 4.44
C CYS A 90 -21.73 -12.19 5.68
N TYR A 91 -21.82 -11.49 6.82
CA TYR A 91 -22.32 -12.06 8.06
C TYR A 91 -23.84 -11.98 8.19
N ALA A 92 -24.44 -13.06 8.68
CA ALA A 92 -25.76 -13.10 9.31
C ALA A 92 -25.58 -13.63 10.74
N GLY A 93 -25.47 -12.74 11.72
CA GLY A 93 -25.04 -13.12 13.07
C GLY A 93 -23.63 -13.74 13.03
N ASN A 94 -23.53 -15.01 13.41
CA ASN A 94 -22.27 -15.77 13.40
C ASN A 94 -22.06 -16.61 12.12
N THR A 95 -23.03 -16.60 11.20
CA THR A 95 -22.99 -17.41 9.97
C THR A 95 -22.44 -16.59 8.81
N ILE A 96 -21.52 -17.17 8.04
CA ILE A 96 -20.99 -16.58 6.81
C ILE A 96 -21.80 -17.08 5.61
N ILE A 97 -22.37 -16.16 4.84
CA ILE A 97 -23.18 -16.46 3.66
C ILE A 97 -22.44 -15.99 2.41
N GLN A 98 -22.30 -16.88 1.43
CA GLN A 98 -21.71 -16.53 0.13
C GLN A 98 -22.60 -15.55 -0.63
N ALA A 99 -21.99 -14.62 -1.37
CA ALA A 99 -22.72 -13.62 -2.14
C ALA A 99 -23.72 -14.27 -3.11
N GLY A 100 -24.95 -13.77 -3.11
CA GLY A 100 -26.07 -14.30 -3.89
C GLY A 100 -26.79 -15.49 -3.26
N LYS A 101 -26.36 -15.97 -2.09
CA LYS A 101 -27.04 -17.06 -1.36
C LYS A 101 -27.97 -16.53 -0.28
N SER A 102 -28.93 -17.37 0.07
CA SER A 102 -29.82 -17.17 1.22
C SER A 102 -29.80 -18.40 2.11
N VAL A 103 -29.87 -18.20 3.41
CA VAL A 103 -29.92 -19.27 4.41
C VAL A 103 -31.01 -18.95 5.45
N GLN A 104 -31.61 -19.99 6.02
CA GLN A 104 -32.43 -19.84 7.22
C GLN A 104 -31.52 -19.90 8.44
N ILE A 105 -31.55 -18.85 9.26
CA ILE A 105 -30.79 -18.78 10.50
C ILE A 105 -31.57 -19.44 11.63
N ASP A 106 -32.89 -19.21 11.65
CA ASP A 106 -33.86 -19.80 12.58
C ASP A 106 -35.15 -20.16 11.82
N ASP A 107 -36.10 -20.85 12.47
CA ASP A 107 -37.37 -21.32 11.88
C ASP A 107 -38.19 -20.21 11.16
N HIS A 108 -37.97 -18.95 11.52
CA HIS A 108 -38.66 -17.80 10.94
C HIS A 108 -37.74 -16.80 10.24
N THR A 109 -36.42 -16.94 10.33
CA THR A 109 -35.49 -15.88 9.86
C THR A 109 -34.72 -16.35 8.65
N THR A 110 -34.95 -15.71 7.49
CA THR A 110 -34.17 -15.97 6.27
C THR A 110 -33.27 -14.77 5.97
N CYS A 111 -31.98 -15.02 5.80
CA CYS A 111 -30.99 -13.99 5.49
C CYS A 111 -30.44 -14.18 4.07
N HIS A 112 -30.35 -13.10 3.30
CA HIS A 112 -29.80 -13.05 1.95
C HIS A 112 -28.53 -12.21 1.89
N CYS A 113 -27.49 -12.74 1.26
CA CYS A 113 -26.27 -12.00 0.98
C CYS A 113 -26.34 -11.37 -0.43
N PRO A 114 -26.39 -10.04 -0.56
CA PRO A 114 -26.52 -9.42 -1.88
C PRO A 114 -25.27 -9.59 -2.75
N THR A 115 -25.46 -9.77 -4.06
CA THR A 115 -24.36 -9.85 -5.04
C THR A 115 -23.78 -8.47 -5.38
N ARG A 116 -24.54 -7.39 -5.19
CA ARG A 116 -24.06 -6.01 -5.38
C ARG A 116 -24.25 -5.24 -4.08
N PHE A 117 -23.14 -4.85 -3.48
CA PHE A 117 -23.17 -3.81 -2.45
C PHE A 117 -23.40 -2.50 -3.19
N GLY A 118 -24.53 -1.83 -2.91
CA GLY A 118 -24.87 -0.55 -3.52
C GLY A 118 -23.76 0.49 -3.29
N PHE A 119 -23.69 1.47 -4.18
CA PHE A 119 -22.75 2.58 -4.14
C PHE A 119 -22.78 3.24 -2.75
N GLY A 120 -21.81 2.92 -1.89
CA GLY A 120 -21.62 3.58 -0.58
C GLY A 120 -21.99 2.81 0.70
N MET A 121 -22.32 1.51 0.67
CA MET A 121 -22.54 0.75 1.92
C MET A 121 -21.45 -0.28 2.22
N THR A 122 -20.66 0.01 3.25
CA THR A 122 -19.63 -0.82 3.90
C THR A 122 -20.21 -1.95 4.77
N ALA A 123 -21.44 -2.40 4.53
CA ALA A 123 -22.02 -3.44 5.35
C ALA A 123 -21.80 -4.81 4.67
N LEU A 124 -20.72 -5.50 5.05
CA LEU A 124 -20.57 -6.95 4.87
C LEU A 124 -21.58 -7.72 5.75
N ARG A 125 -22.84 -7.32 5.70
CA ARG A 125 -23.97 -7.87 6.45
C ARG A 125 -25.03 -8.35 5.48
N ALA A 126 -25.60 -9.50 5.79
CA ALA A 126 -26.75 -10.03 5.07
C ALA A 126 -28.00 -9.20 5.39
N VAL A 127 -28.97 -9.22 4.47
CA VAL A 127 -30.31 -8.67 4.66
C VAL A 127 -31.20 -9.79 5.17
N CYS A 128 -31.74 -9.66 6.38
CA CYS A 128 -32.56 -10.70 7.03
C CYS A 128 -34.02 -10.29 7.12
N GLU A 129 -34.91 -11.23 6.82
CA GLU A 129 -36.36 -11.07 6.90
C GLU A 129 -36.96 -12.15 7.81
N ILE A 130 -37.86 -11.73 8.70
CA ILE A 130 -38.56 -12.60 9.65
C ILE A 130 -39.95 -12.92 9.10
N ARG A 131 -40.20 -14.19 8.78
CA ARG A 131 -41.53 -14.71 8.45
C ARG A 131 -42.32 -14.98 9.73
N VAL A 132 -43.09 -13.98 10.16
CA VAL A 132 -44.13 -14.20 11.17
C VAL A 132 -45.39 -14.64 10.44
N ASN A 133 -45.90 -15.84 10.73
CA ASN A 133 -47.20 -16.26 10.22
C ASN A 133 -48.28 -15.34 10.79
N THR A 134 -48.76 -14.36 10.03
CA THR A 134 -49.83 -13.44 10.41
C THR A 134 -51.21 -14.12 10.34
N VAL A 135 -51.39 -15.26 11.01
CA VAL A 135 -52.69 -15.98 11.08
C VAL A 135 -53.46 -15.62 12.38
N THR A 136 -52.94 -14.74 13.24
CA THR A 136 -53.63 -14.33 14.49
C THR A 136 -53.78 -12.81 14.64
N ALA A 137 -54.21 -12.12 13.57
CA ALA A 137 -54.60 -10.72 13.67
C ALA A 137 -55.78 -10.37 12.74
N GLN A 138 -56.81 -11.21 12.72
CA GLN A 138 -58.17 -10.82 12.33
C GLN A 138 -59.16 -11.57 13.23
N VAL A 139 -59.40 -11.02 14.43
CA VAL A 139 -60.59 -11.30 15.26
C VAL A 139 -61.35 -9.99 15.37
#